data_AF-A0A534AQQ7-F1
#
_entry.id   AF-A0A534AQQ7-F1
#
_cell.length_a   1.000
_cell.length_b   1.000
_cell.length_c   1.000
_cell.angle_alpha   90.00
_cell.angle_beta   90.00
_cell.angle_gamma   90.00
#
_symmetry.space_group_name_H-M   'P 1'
#
loop_
_entity.id
_entity.type
_entity.pdbx_description
1 polymer ?
#
loop_
_entity_poly.entity_id
_entity_poly.type
_entity_poly.pdbx_seq_one_letter_code
_entity_poly.pdbx_strand_id
1 'polypeptide(L)'
;MVRPLAAVALGLALAPRLGAQAPAPAPPAPSASPPSARPFTPDDVLRLRDVREPRISPEGDWVAYTVSSADTAEDQNHHAVWMTSWDGTRTVRLTNSKQG
;
A
#
# COMPACT_ATOMS: atom_id res chain seq x y z
N MET A 1 20.97 -9.70 -11.18
CA MET A 1 21.37 -9.66 -9.75
C MET A 1 21.09 -11.02 -9.14
N VAL A 2 22.16 -11.75 -8.81
CA VAL A 2 22.14 -13.17 -8.47
C VAL A 2 22.10 -13.32 -6.94
N ARG A 3 21.12 -14.07 -6.42
CA ARG A 3 20.93 -14.33 -4.98
C ARG A 3 21.90 -15.44 -4.53
N PRO A 4 22.75 -15.25 -3.50
CA PRO A 4 23.57 -16.34 -2.97
C PRO A 4 22.79 -17.17 -1.94
N LEU A 5 22.84 -18.50 -2.14
CA LEU A 5 22.32 -19.53 -1.24
C LEU A 5 23.19 -19.63 0.02
N ALA A 6 22.56 -19.65 1.20
CA ALA A 6 23.22 -19.96 2.46
C ALA A 6 23.26 -21.49 2.69
N ALA A 7 24.44 -21.95 3.10
CA ALA A 7 24.82 -23.34 3.26
C ALA A 7 24.09 -24.06 4.40
N VAL A 8 23.71 -25.31 4.13
CA VAL A 8 23.22 -26.30 5.10
C VAL A 8 24.44 -26.93 5.78
N ALA A 9 24.53 -26.84 7.10
CA ALA A 9 25.48 -27.61 7.91
C ALA A 9 24.72 -28.70 8.69
N LEU A 10 25.06 -29.95 8.37
CA LEU A 10 24.53 -31.18 8.95
C LEU A 10 25.37 -31.56 10.17
N GLY A 11 24.79 -31.44 11.37
CA GLY A 11 25.39 -31.95 12.62
C GLY A 11 24.58 -33.14 13.13
N LEU A 12 25.11 -34.35 12.94
CA LEU A 12 24.55 -35.60 13.43
C LEU A 12 25.18 -35.95 14.79
N ALA A 13 24.38 -36.09 15.85
CA ALA A 13 24.84 -36.66 17.12
C ALA A 13 23.73 -37.47 17.84
N LEU A 14 23.87 -38.80 17.73
CA LEU A 14 23.85 -39.82 18.80
C LEU A 14 22.68 -39.88 19.83
N ALA A 15 21.73 -40.77 19.53
CA ALA A 15 21.06 -41.80 20.36
C ALA A 15 20.24 -41.45 21.64
N PRO A 16 19.22 -42.26 21.99
CA PRO A 16 18.00 -41.83 22.65
C PRO A 16 18.01 -42.03 24.16
N ARG A 17 17.42 -41.09 24.90
CA ARG A 17 16.95 -41.30 26.27
C ARG A 17 15.46 -41.04 26.26
N LEU A 18 14.71 -42.12 26.08
CA LEU A 18 13.24 -42.16 26.07
C LEU A 18 12.75 -41.95 27.51
N GLY A 19 12.93 -40.73 28.04
CA GLY A 19 12.10 -40.23 29.12
C GLY A 19 10.82 -39.71 28.49
N ALA A 20 9.67 -40.26 28.87
CA ALA A 20 8.36 -39.77 28.47
C ALA A 20 8.13 -38.37 29.08
N GLN A 21 8.72 -37.33 28.47
CA GLN A 21 8.33 -35.95 28.72
C GLN A 21 7.14 -35.66 27.80
N ALA A 22 5.93 -35.75 28.36
CA ALA A 22 4.75 -35.23 27.68
C ALA A 22 5.02 -33.74 27.36
N PRO A 23 4.79 -33.27 26.12
CA PRO A 23 4.91 -31.85 25.82
C PRO A 23 3.90 -31.09 26.68
N ALA A 24 4.39 -30.24 27.57
CA ALA A 24 3.54 -29.32 28.31
C ALA A 24 2.74 -28.46 27.30
N PRO A 25 1.45 -28.19 27.54
CA PRO A 25 0.69 -27.31 26.66
C PRO A 25 1.35 -25.93 26.66
N ALA A 26 1.78 -25.48 25.48
CA ALA A 26 2.30 -24.13 25.31
C ALA A 26 1.20 -23.12 25.72
N PRO A 27 1.54 -22.04 26.45
CA PRO A 27 0.58 -21.00 26.78
C PRO A 27 0.01 -20.39 25.49
N PRO A 28 -1.28 -20.01 25.46
CA PRO A 28 -1.86 -19.34 24.30
C PRO A 28 -1.08 -18.06 24.03
N ALA A 29 -0.58 -17.91 22.79
CA ALA A 29 0.05 -16.68 22.35
C ALA A 29 -0.97 -15.52 22.43
N PRO A 30 -0.57 -14.31 22.85
CA PRO A 30 -1.47 -13.18 22.91
C PRO A 30 -2.02 -12.88 21.51
N SER A 31 -3.34 -12.91 21.36
CA SER A 31 -4.00 -12.43 20.17
C SER A 31 -3.91 -10.90 20.17
N ALA A 32 -3.06 -10.33 19.31
CA ALA A 32 -3.06 -8.90 19.06
C ALA A 32 -4.40 -8.53 18.40
N SER A 33 -5.24 -7.79 19.10
CA SER A 33 -6.43 -7.21 18.46
C SER A 33 -5.98 -6.12 17.49
N PRO A 34 -6.54 -6.07 16.26
CA PRO A 34 -6.19 -5.03 15.32
C PRO A 34 -6.49 -3.64 15.91
N PRO A 35 -5.69 -2.61 15.60
CA PRO A 35 -5.94 -1.27 16.08
C PRO A 35 -7.34 -0.81 15.63
N SER A 36 -8.08 -0.19 16.56
CA SER A 36 -9.40 0.37 16.24
C SER A 36 -9.26 1.45 15.17
N ALA A 37 -10.06 1.36 14.11
CA ALA A 37 -10.12 2.39 13.08
C ALA A 37 -10.61 3.72 13.68
N ARG A 38 -10.07 4.85 13.18
CA ARG A 38 -10.53 6.19 13.56
C ARG A 38 -11.98 6.43 13.09
N PRO A 39 -12.82 7.15 13.87
CA PRO A 39 -14.12 7.60 13.39
C PRO A 39 -14.00 8.51 12.16
N PHE A 40 -15.00 8.45 11.28
CA PHE A 40 -15.13 9.35 10.13
C PHE A 40 -15.51 10.76 10.61
N THR A 41 -14.83 11.78 10.09
CA THR A 41 -15.12 13.19 10.42
C THR A 41 -15.48 13.98 9.16
N PRO A 42 -16.15 15.15 9.26
CA PRO A 42 -16.44 15.99 8.10
C PRO A 42 -15.19 16.38 7.29
N ASP A 43 -14.06 16.54 7.98
CA ASP A 43 -12.77 16.85 7.38
C ASP A 43 -12.26 15.74 6.45
N ASP A 44 -12.72 14.50 6.61
CA ASP A 44 -12.39 13.41 5.68
C ASP A 44 -13.05 13.58 4.31
N VAL A 45 -14.19 14.27 4.22
CA VAL A 45 -14.83 14.61 2.94
C VAL A 45 -13.93 15.55 2.13
N LEU A 46 -13.27 16.50 2.79
CA LEU A 46 -12.38 17.47 2.15
C LEU A 46 -11.08 16.83 1.65
N ARG A 47 -10.68 15.70 2.23
CA ARG A 47 -9.52 14.91 1.76
C ARG A 47 -9.84 14.03 0.55
N LEU A 48 -11.10 13.87 0.19
CA LEU A 48 -11.50 13.01 -0.91
C LEU A 48 -10.95 13.57 -2.24
N ARG A 49 -10.42 12.67 -3.06
CA ARG A 49 -10.00 12.99 -4.43
C ARG A 49 -10.97 12.33 -5.39
N ASP A 50 -11.61 13.17 -6.19
CA ASP A 50 -12.53 12.72 -7.24
C ASP A 50 -11.74 12.51 -8.54
N VAL A 51 -11.85 11.32 -9.12
CA VAL A 51 -11.10 10.91 -10.32
C VAL A 51 -12.10 10.69 -11.45
N ARG A 52 -11.93 11.42 -12.55
CA ARG A 52 -12.89 11.42 -13.67
C ARG A 52 -12.17 11.36 -15.01
N GLU A 53 -12.96 11.01 -16.03
CA GLU A 53 -12.58 11.07 -17.44
C GLU A 53 -11.30 10.27 -17.79
N PRO A 54 -11.20 8.99 -17.40
CA PRO A 54 -10.04 8.18 -17.77
C PRO A 54 -9.98 7.98 -19.29
N ARG A 55 -8.81 8.22 -19.87
CA ARG A 55 -8.49 8.01 -21.29
C ARG A 55 -7.22 7.20 -21.41
N ILE A 56 -7.30 6.08 -22.12
CA ILE A 56 -6.16 5.20 -22.39
C ILE A 56 -5.46 5.70 -23.66
N SER A 57 -4.12 5.70 -23.67
CA SER A 57 -3.36 6.04 -24.86
C SER A 57 -3.52 5.00 -25.96
N PRO A 58 -3.37 5.35 -27.25
CA PRO A 58 -3.55 4.41 -28.36
C PRO A 58 -2.64 3.18 -28.28
N GLU A 59 -1.40 3.36 -27.83
CA GLU A 59 -0.42 2.30 -27.59
C GLU A 59 -0.69 1.49 -26.31
N GLY A 60 -1.56 1.99 -25.42
CA GLY A 60 -1.99 1.30 -24.20
C GLY A 60 -1.05 1.46 -23.01
N ASP A 61 0.07 2.17 -23.15
CA ASP A 61 1.08 2.30 -22.10
C ASP A 61 0.68 3.29 -21.00
N TRP A 62 -0.28 4.19 -21.26
CA TRP A 62 -0.64 5.27 -20.34
C TRP A 62 -2.16 5.45 -20.17
N VAL A 63 -2.54 5.93 -18.99
CA VAL A 63 -3.90 6.38 -18.68
C VAL A 63 -3.84 7.81 -18.18
N ALA A 64 -4.48 8.72 -18.92
CA ALA A 64 -4.70 10.11 -18.51
C ALA A 64 -6.06 10.25 -17.82
N TYR A 65 -6.15 11.08 -16.78
CA TYR A 65 -7.38 11.32 -16.03
C TYR A 65 -7.34 12.67 -15.31
N THR A 66 -8.52 13.20 -15.00
CA THR A 66 -8.67 14.42 -14.21
C THR A 66 -8.82 14.06 -12.73
N VAL A 67 -8.08 14.74 -11.86
CA VAL A 67 -8.23 14.64 -10.40
C VAL A 67 -8.71 15.98 -9.86
N SER A 68 -9.80 15.94 -9.11
CA SER A 68 -10.38 17.09 -8.40
C SER A 68 -10.19 16.93 -6.89
N SER A 69 -9.79 18.00 -6.21
CA SER A 69 -9.65 18.02 -4.75
C SER A 69 -10.04 19.37 -4.18
N ALA A 70 -10.59 19.40 -2.97
CA ALA A 70 -10.87 20.65 -2.27
C ALA A 70 -9.56 21.32 -1.81
N ASP A 71 -9.44 22.62 -2.03
CA ASP A 71 -8.44 23.49 -1.44
C ASP A 71 -9.12 24.38 -0.40
N THR A 72 -8.88 24.07 0.88
CA THR A 72 -9.51 24.77 1.99
C THR A 72 -8.89 26.13 2.29
N ALA A 73 -7.70 26.41 1.73
CA ALA A 73 -7.05 27.71 1.92
C ALA A 73 -7.65 28.76 0.97
N GLU A 74 -7.91 28.36 -0.27
CA GLU A 74 -8.48 29.23 -1.31
C GLU A 74 -10.01 29.09 -1.46
N ASP A 75 -10.65 28.26 -0.64
CA ASP A 75 -12.09 27.91 -0.67
C ASP A 75 -12.59 27.51 -2.07
N GLN A 76 -11.79 26.70 -2.76
CA GLN A 76 -12.00 26.35 -4.17
C GLN A 76 -11.70 24.88 -4.45
N ASN A 77 -12.26 24.36 -5.53
CA ASN A 77 -11.90 23.03 -6.04
C ASN A 77 -10.75 23.16 -7.05
N HIS A 78 -9.67 22.42 -6.80
CA HIS A 78 -8.52 22.32 -7.68
C HIS A 78 -8.66 21.11 -8.59
N HIS A 79 -8.46 21.33 -9.88
CA HIS A 79 -8.49 20.30 -10.92
C HIS A 79 -7.12 20.19 -11.57
N ALA A 80 -6.65 18.96 -11.76
CA ALA A 80 -5.40 18.70 -12.46
C ALA A 80 -5.53 17.47 -13.34
N VAL A 81 -4.88 17.52 -14.50
CA VAL A 81 -4.71 16.35 -15.35
C VAL A 81 -3.50 15.58 -14.85
N TRP A 82 -3.69 14.28 -14.67
CA TRP A 82 -2.68 13.32 -14.29
C TRP A 82 -2.56 12.27 -15.38
N MET A 83 -1.39 11.64 -15.45
CA MET A 83 -1.15 10.53 -16.34
C MET A 83 -0.33 9.47 -15.60
N THR A 84 -0.80 8.23 -15.64
CA THR A 84 -0.17 7.10 -14.96
C THR A 84 0.12 5.99 -15.96
N SER A 85 1.29 5.38 -15.87
CA SER A 85 1.64 4.21 -16.69
C SER A 85 0.64 3.09 -16.41
N TRP A 86 0.34 2.27 -17.40
CA TRP A 86 -0.62 1.17 -17.25
C TRP A 86 -0.24 0.20 -16.10
N ASP A 87 1.06 0.01 -15.87
CA ASP A 87 1.60 -0.78 -14.75
C ASP A 87 1.51 -0.08 -13.36
N GLY A 88 1.11 1.19 -13.30
CA GLY A 88 0.99 1.98 -12.08
C GLY A 88 2.31 2.44 -11.45
N THR A 89 3.46 2.14 -12.05
CA THR A 89 4.79 2.45 -11.51
C THR A 89 5.20 3.90 -11.69
N ARG A 90 4.60 4.60 -12.66
CA ARG A 90 4.90 6.00 -12.97
C ARG A 90 3.63 6.81 -12.99
N THR A 91 3.62 7.90 -12.24
CA THR A 91 2.51 8.85 -12.21
C THR A 91 3.07 10.26 -12.32
N VAL A 92 2.55 11.04 -13.27
CA VAL A 92 2.96 12.42 -13.52
C VAL A 92 1.74 13.34 -13.48
N ARG A 93 1.91 14.52 -12.90
CA ARG A 93 0.92 15.60 -12.94
C ARG A 93 1.24 16.50 -14.13
N LEU A 94 0.31 16.65 -15.05
CA LEU A 94 0.50 17.40 -16.30
C LEU A 94 0.12 18.88 -16.17
N THR A 95 -0.87 19.20 -15.33
CA THR A 95 -1.33 20.59 -15.14
C THR A 95 -1.41 20.99 -13.68
N ASN A 96 -1.29 22.30 -13.43
CA ASN A 96 -1.51 22.91 -12.12
C ASN A 96 -2.61 23.96 -12.22
N SER A 97 -3.47 24.03 -11.20
CA SER A 97 -4.62 24.93 -11.13
C SER A 97 -4.30 26.29 -10.52
N LYS A 98 -3.07 26.53 -10.01
CA LYS A 98 -2.71 27.85 -9.50
C LYS A 98 -2.81 28.90 -10.61
N GLN A 99 -3.85 29.74 -10.53
CA GLN A 99 -3.89 31.04 -11.17
C GLN A 99 -2.82 31.91 -10.48
N GLY A 100 -1.97 32.58 -11.27
CA GLY A 100 -0.94 33.50 -10.76
C GLY A 100 -1.53 34.81 -10.27
#